data_AF-A0A7C3JL01-F1
#
_entry.id   AF-A0A7C3JL01-F1
#
_cell.length_a   1.000
_cell.length_b   1.000
_cell.length_c   1.000
_cell.angle_alpha   90.00
_cell.angle_beta   90.00
_cell.angle_gamma   90.00
#
_symmetry.space_group_name_H-M   'P 1'
#
loop_
_entity.id
_entity.type
_entity.pdbx_description
1 polymer ?
#
loop_
_entity_poly.entity_id
_entity_poly.type
_entity_poly.pdbx_seq_one_letter_code
_entity_poly.pdbx_strand_id
1 'polypeptide(L)'
;MRISFVAAMLVMALSWSANCLAAQSERRYPVDPDTRWAIGAKPTPADELKKRLEAGNMLIIDVRSPAQFEKETLPGAINVPMAALEAHLRTVSKETYIVFT
;
A
#
# COMPACT_ATOMS: atom_id res chain seq x y z
N MET A 1 14.87 50.12 12.24
CA MET A 1 15.11 48.76 12.78
C MET A 1 13.80 47.97 13.00
N ARG A 2 12.87 47.94 12.03
CA ARG A 2 11.58 47.20 12.13
C ARG A 2 11.18 46.47 10.83
N ILE A 3 11.78 46.86 9.69
CA ILE A 3 11.49 46.29 8.36
C ILE A 3 12.23 44.95 8.14
N SER A 4 13.43 44.75 8.72
CA SER A 4 14.18 43.48 8.61
C SER A 4 13.49 42.27 9.25
N PHE A 5 12.73 42.46 10.33
CA PHE A 5 12.07 41.35 11.02
C PHE A 5 10.87 40.79 10.24
N VAL A 6 10.10 41.67 9.59
CA VAL A 6 8.92 41.26 8.78
C VAL A 6 9.37 40.50 7.52
N ALA A 7 10.42 40.99 6.85
CA ALA A 7 10.99 40.30 5.69
C ALA A 7 11.55 38.92 6.06
N ALA A 8 12.23 38.79 7.20
CA ALA A 8 12.75 37.51 7.68
C ALA A 8 11.64 36.51 8.04
N MET A 9 10.54 36.95 8.66
CA MET A 9 9.39 36.09 8.94
C MET A 9 8.67 35.62 7.67
N LEU A 10 8.58 36.49 6.65
CA LEU A 10 7.93 36.17 5.38
C LEU A 10 8.77 35.18 4.56
N VAL A 11 10.11 35.32 4.58
CA VAL A 11 11.04 34.34 3.99
C VAL A 11 10.97 33.00 4.73
N MET A 12 10.94 32.98 6.07
CA MET A 12 10.78 31.74 6.83
C MET A 12 9.43 31.04 6.56
N ALA A 13 8.34 31.80 6.45
CA ALA A 13 7.02 31.24 6.13
C ALA A 13 6.97 30.64 4.71
N LEU A 14 7.57 31.33 3.73
CA LEU A 14 7.70 30.83 2.36
C LEU A 14 8.57 29.57 2.31
N SER A 15 9.68 29.52 3.05
CA SER A 15 10.53 28.32 3.13
C SER A 15 9.84 27.11 3.79
N TRP A 16 8.97 27.34 4.79
CA TRP A 16 8.21 26.24 5.43
C TRP A 16 7.13 25.67 4.52
N SER A 17 6.47 26.53 3.73
CA SER A 17 5.43 26.12 2.80
C SER A 17 5.97 25.26 1.64
N ALA A 18 7.18 25.53 1.16
CA ALA A 18 7.81 24.76 0.08
C ALA A 18 8.16 23.32 0.50
N ASN A 19 8.62 23.11 1.74
CA ASN A 19 8.95 21.78 2.26
C ASN A 19 7.73 20.89 2.51
N CYS A 20 6.53 21.46 2.67
CA CYS A 20 5.30 20.69 2.89
C CYS A 20 4.72 20.12 1.58
N LEU A 21 4.88 20.83 0.46
CA LEU A 21 4.46 20.36 -0.87
C LEU A 21 5.33 19.22 -1.41
N ALA A 22 6.60 19.14 -1.02
CA ALA A 22 7.52 18.11 -1.49
C ALA A 22 7.37 16.75 -0.77
N ALA A 23 6.63 16.69 0.34
CA ALA A 23 6.37 15.44 1.07
C ALA A 23 5.35 14.52 0.34
N GLN A 24 4.97 14.88 -0.88
CA GLN A 24 3.96 14.20 -1.66
C GLN A 24 4.54 12.94 -2.32
N SER A 25 4.36 11.81 -1.63
CA SER A 25 4.24 10.48 -2.23
C SER A 25 5.47 9.92 -2.95
N GLU A 26 6.65 9.95 -2.33
CA GLU A 26 7.66 8.96 -2.71
C GLU A 26 7.16 7.56 -2.32
N ARG A 27 7.25 6.60 -3.25
CA ARG A 27 7.00 5.19 -2.95
C ARG A 27 7.82 4.83 -1.72
N ARG A 28 7.15 4.38 -0.65
CA ARG A 28 7.81 4.00 0.62
C ARG A 28 8.86 2.89 0.44
N TYR A 29 8.83 2.17 -0.68
CA TYR A 29 9.78 1.11 -1.03
C TYR A 29 10.32 1.31 -2.46
N PRO A 30 11.62 1.05 -2.69
CA PRO A 30 12.19 1.09 -4.03
C PRO A 30 11.57 0.00 -4.90
N VAL A 31 11.27 0.33 -6.15
CA VAL A 31 10.65 -0.55 -7.14
C VAL A 31 11.59 -0.67 -8.33
N ASP A 32 11.81 -1.89 -8.79
CA ASP A 32 12.58 -2.19 -9.99
C ASP A 32 11.84 -1.64 -11.24
N PRO A 33 12.51 -0.86 -12.11
CA PRO A 33 11.84 -0.14 -13.21
C PRO A 33 11.33 -1.08 -14.31
N ASP A 34 11.94 -2.26 -14.49
CA ASP A 34 11.60 -3.18 -15.56
C ASP A 34 10.46 -4.11 -15.14
N THR A 35 10.56 -4.69 -13.95
CA THR A 35 9.60 -5.67 -13.42
C THR A 35 8.42 -5.03 -12.68
N ARG A 36 8.59 -3.79 -12.21
CA ARG A 36 7.68 -3.10 -11.28
C ARG A 36 7.49 -3.83 -9.95
N TRP A 37 8.41 -4.70 -9.57
CA TRP A 37 8.42 -5.36 -8.26
C TRP A 37 9.18 -4.55 -7.23
N ALA A 38 8.84 -4.70 -5.95
CA ALA A 38 9.64 -4.11 -4.88
C ALA A 38 11.04 -4.75 -4.89
N ILE A 39 12.10 -3.94 -4.77
CA ILE A 39 13.46 -4.45 -4.70
C ILE A 39 13.60 -5.35 -3.47
N GLY A 40 14.08 -6.58 -3.67
CA GLY A 40 14.19 -7.60 -2.62
C GLY A 40 12.91 -8.42 -2.39
N ALA A 41 11.83 -8.19 -3.15
CA ALA A 41 10.67 -9.07 -3.15
C ALA A 41 11.09 -10.48 -3.63
N LYS A 42 10.62 -11.50 -2.92
CA LYS A 42 10.82 -12.90 -3.31
C LYS A 42 9.68 -13.32 -4.25
N PRO A 43 9.95 -13.57 -5.55
CA PRO A 43 8.90 -14.05 -6.44
C PRO A 43 8.42 -15.42 -5.98
N THR A 44 7.10 -15.59 -5.86
CA THR A 44 6.47 -16.86 -5.51
C THR A 44 5.80 -17.42 -6.76
N PRO A 45 6.25 -18.58 -7.29
CA PRO A 45 5.61 -19.21 -8.43
C PRO A 45 4.16 -19.60 -8.15
N ALA A 46 3.33 -19.62 -9.20
CA ALA A 46 1.91 -19.94 -9.07
C ALA A 46 1.66 -21.34 -8.46
N ASP A 47 2.48 -22.33 -8.81
CA ASP A 47 2.35 -23.70 -8.29
C ASP A 47 2.60 -23.78 -6.77
N GLU A 48 3.57 -23.01 -6.27
CA GLU A 48 3.85 -22.92 -4.83
C GLU A 48 2.71 -22.21 -4.09
N LEU A 49 2.14 -21.18 -4.71
CA LEU A 49 0.98 -20.49 -4.16
C LEU A 49 -0.24 -21.40 -4.09
N LYS A 50 -0.47 -22.22 -5.13
CA LYS A 50 -1.55 -23.19 -5.18
C LYS A 50 -1.43 -24.24 -4.06
N LYS A 51 -0.23 -24.77 -3.81
CA LYS A 51 0.00 -25.71 -2.70
C LYS A 51 -0.35 -25.11 -1.34
N ARG A 52 -0.04 -23.83 -1.11
CA ARG A 52 -0.41 -23.09 0.11
C ARG A 52 -1.91 -22.92 0.23
N LEU A 53 -2.57 -22.62 -0.89
CA LEU A 53 -4.03 -22.51 -0.92
C LEU A 53 -4.69 -23.84 -0.52
N GLU A 54 -4.23 -24.94 -1.09
CA GLU A 54 -4.71 -26.29 -0.77
C GLU A 54 -4.40 -26.69 0.68
N ALA A 55 -3.32 -26.19 1.27
CA ALA A 55 -2.96 -26.41 2.67
C ALA A 55 -3.77 -25.54 3.66
N GLY A 56 -4.56 -24.57 3.19
CA GLY A 56 -5.39 -23.71 4.04
C GLY A 56 -4.62 -22.74 4.93
N ASN A 57 -3.37 -22.43 4.62
CA ASN A 57 -2.47 -21.60 5.43
C ASN A 57 -2.32 -20.16 4.91
N MET A 58 -3.32 -19.67 4.18
CA MET A 58 -3.29 -18.37 3.51
C MET A 58 -4.66 -17.68 3.57
N LEU A 59 -4.64 -16.35 3.67
CA LEU A 59 -5.80 -15.50 3.53
C LEU A 59 -5.75 -14.76 2.18
N ILE A 60 -6.73 -14.98 1.31
CA ILE A 60 -6.89 -14.23 0.06
C ILE A 60 -7.84 -13.07 0.31
N ILE A 61 -7.37 -11.85 0.06
CA ILE A 61 -8.14 -10.61 0.20
C ILE A 61 -8.29 -9.96 -1.18
N ASP A 62 -9.51 -9.93 -1.69
CA ASP A 62 -9.85 -9.25 -2.94
C ASP A 62 -10.20 -7.78 -2.66
N VAL A 63 -9.37 -6.87 -3.13
CA VAL A 63 -9.45 -5.43 -2.81
C VAL A 63 -10.28 -4.63 -3.81
N ARG A 64 -10.85 -5.32 -4.80
CA ARG A 64 -11.69 -4.75 -5.86
C ARG A 64 -13.07 -4.36 -5.33
N SER A 65 -13.87 -3.74 -6.19
CA SER A 65 -15.25 -3.38 -5.83
C SER A 65 -16.11 -4.63 -5.61
N PRO A 66 -17.16 -4.56 -4.79
CA PRO A 66 -18.07 -5.70 -4.56
C PRO A 66 -18.63 -6.27 -5.86
N ALA A 67 -19.02 -5.41 -6.81
CA ALA A 67 -19.54 -5.83 -8.11
C ALA A 67 -18.51 -6.62 -8.96
N GLN A 68 -17.22 -6.32 -8.83
CA GLN A 68 -16.16 -7.08 -9.52
C GLN A 68 -15.91 -8.42 -8.86
N PHE A 69 -15.94 -8.46 -7.52
CA PHE A 69 -15.81 -9.67 -6.72
C PHE A 69 -16.96 -10.65 -6.99
N GLU A 70 -18.20 -10.15 -7.02
CA GLU A 70 -19.40 -10.94 -7.31
C GLU A 70 -19.40 -11.52 -8.73
N LYS A 71 -18.79 -10.80 -9.68
CA LYS A 71 -18.66 -11.27 -11.07
C LYS A 71 -17.72 -12.46 -11.17
N GLU A 72 -16.54 -12.37 -10.54
CA GLU A 72 -15.55 -13.44 -10.51
C GLU A 72 -14.52 -13.18 -9.40
N THR A 73 -14.08 -14.22 -8.70
CA THR A 73 -13.02 -14.13 -7.69
C THR A 73 -12.39 -15.50 -7.47
N LEU A 74 -11.29 -15.56 -6.70
CA LEU A 74 -10.66 -16.81 -6.33
C LEU A 74 -11.47 -17.55 -5.25
N PRO A 75 -11.60 -18.89 -5.33
CA PRO A 75 -12.22 -19.67 -4.27
C PRO A 75 -11.56 -19.41 -2.91
N GLY A 76 -12.38 -19.11 -1.90
CA GLY A 76 -11.92 -18.81 -0.54
C GLY A 76 -11.46 -17.37 -0.31
N ALA A 77 -11.51 -16.50 -1.33
CA ALA A 77 -11.24 -15.07 -1.15
C ALA A 77 -12.36 -14.37 -0.36
N ILE A 78 -11.98 -13.36 0.43
CA ILE A 78 -12.91 -12.41 1.04
C ILE A 78 -12.80 -11.07 0.33
N ASN A 79 -13.93 -10.39 0.12
CA ASN A 79 -13.91 -9.03 -0.42
C ASN A 79 -13.67 -8.00 0.69
N VAL A 80 -12.58 -7.26 0.60
CA VAL A 80 -12.29 -6.11 1.46
C VAL A 80 -11.85 -4.96 0.55
N PRO A 81 -12.81 -4.13 0.07
CA PRO A 81 -12.49 -3.05 -0.85
C PRO A 81 -11.37 -2.16 -0.33
N MET A 82 -10.53 -1.63 -1.23
CA MET A 82 -9.34 -0.83 -0.90
C MET A 82 -9.57 0.23 0.20
N ALA A 83 -10.74 0.89 0.19
CA ALA A 83 -11.10 1.91 1.19
C ALA A 83 -11.23 1.36 2.63
N ALA A 84 -11.60 0.08 2.79
CA ALA A 84 -11.76 -0.59 4.08
C ALA A 84 -10.53 -1.43 4.48
N LEU A 85 -9.58 -1.62 3.56
CA LEU A 85 -8.46 -2.55 3.73
C LEU A 85 -7.59 -2.20 4.95
N GLU A 86 -7.25 -0.93 5.16
CA GLU A 86 -6.39 -0.54 6.29
C GLU A 86 -7.01 -0.90 7.63
N ALA A 87 -8.32 -0.66 7.80
CA ALA A 87 -9.04 -1.00 9.02
C ALA A 87 -9.04 -2.52 9.25
N HIS A 88 -9.27 -3.31 8.19
CA HIS A 88 -9.27 -4.76 8.26
C HIS A 88 -7.87 -5.33 8.59
N LEU A 89 -6.80 -4.80 8.01
CA LEU A 89 -5.43 -5.27 8.28
C LEU A 89 -4.98 -5.07 9.73
N ARG A 90 -5.68 -4.25 10.52
CA ARG A 90 -5.43 -4.10 11.96
C ARG A 90 -5.98 -5.26 12.79
N THR A 91 -6.95 -6.02 12.25
CA THR A 91 -7.54 -7.18 12.93
C THR A 91 -6.88 -8.51 12.55
N VAL A 92 -6.06 -8.51 11.50
CA VAL A 92 -5.36 -9.71 11.01
C VAL A 92 -4.00 -9.87 11.72
N SER A 93 -3.67 -11.11 12.10
CA SER A 93 -2.37 -11.44 12.74
C SER A 93 -1.20 -11.21 11.76
N LYS A 94 -0.04 -10.77 12.27
CA LYS A 94 1.14 -10.45 11.45
C LYS A 94 1.82 -11.68 10.86
N GLU A 95 1.52 -12.85 11.40
CA GLU A 95 2.02 -14.16 10.97
C GLU A 95 1.17 -14.73 9.83
N THR A 96 0.02 -14.13 9.53
CA THR A 96 -0.88 -14.59 8.48
C THR A 96 -0.25 -14.32 7.10
N TYR A 97 -0.18 -15.35 6.27
CA TYR A 97 0.23 -15.19 4.88
C TYR A 97 -0.94 -14.62 4.06
N ILE A 98 -0.83 -13.36 3.65
CA ILE A 98 -1.88 -12.64 2.93
C ILE A 98 -1.53 -12.52 1.45
N VAL A 99 -2.51 -12.77 0.60
CA VAL A 99 -2.44 -12.51 -0.85
C VAL A 99 -3.53 -11.53 -1.22
N PHE A 100 -3.17 -10.48 -1.95
CA PHE A 100 -4.11 -9.50 -2.48
C PHE A 100 -4.47 -9.83 -3.94
N THR A 101 -5.73 -9.64 -4.30
CA THR A 101 -6.24 -9.76 -5.68
C THR A 101 -7.06 -8.54 -6.10
#